data_AF-A0A953ZW68-F1
#
_entry.id   AF-A0A953ZW68-F1
#
_cell.length_a   1.000
_cell.length_b   1.000
_cell.length_c   1.000
_cell.angle_alpha   90.00
_cell.angle_beta   90.00
_cell.angle_gamma   90.00
#
_symmetry.space_group_name_H-M   'P 1'
#
loop_
_entity.id
_entity.type
_entity.pdbx_description
1 polymer ?
#
loop_
_entity_poly.entity_id
_entity_poly.type
_entity_poly.pdbx_seq_one_letter_code
_entity_poly.pdbx_strand_id
1 'polypeptide(L)' 'MPVAIDVIADTERAQALLSAVRIELLRRLAEPASAAALGRAMELPRQRLNYHLREL' A
#
# COMPACT_ATOMS: atom_id res chain seq x y z
N MET A 1 19.53 -6.56 -8.31
CA MET A 1 18.97 -5.30 -8.83
C MET A 1 19.22 -4.22 -7.78
N PRO A 2 19.65 -3.00 -8.14
CA PRO A 2 19.81 -1.95 -7.15
C PRO A 2 18.44 -1.66 -6.53
N VAL A 3 18.36 -1.68 -5.20
CA VAL A 3 17.15 -1.30 -4.49
C VAL A 3 17.09 0.22 -4.53
N ALA A 4 16.13 0.78 -5.27
CA ALA A 4 15.82 2.19 -5.18
C ALA A 4 15.23 2.45 -3.79
N ILE A 5 15.87 3.33 -3.03
CA ILE A 5 15.44 3.72 -1.69
C ILE A 5 14.68 5.04 -1.81
N ASP A 6 13.42 5.04 -1.39
CA ASP A 6 12.65 6.25 -1.22
C ASP A 6 12.57 6.62 0.27
N VAL A 7 12.74 7.90 0.60
CA VAL A 7 12.86 8.38 1.98
C VAL A 7 11.65 9.23 2.32
N ILE A 8 10.88 8.80 3.31
CA ILE A 8 9.74 9.55 3.84
C ILE A 8 10.23 10.40 5.02
N ALA A 9 10.38 11.71 4.80
CA ALA A 9 10.82 12.66 5.83
C ALA A 9 9.67 13.19 6.71
N ASP A 10 8.42 13.07 6.24
CA ASP A 10 7.24 13.54 6.94
C ASP A 10 6.75 12.48 7.94
N THR A 11 6.70 12.84 9.22
CA THR A 11 6.31 11.94 10.31
C THR A 11 4.85 11.51 10.22
N GLU A 12 3.94 12.39 9.80
CA GLU A 12 2.51 12.04 9.65
C GLU A 12 2.32 11.04 8.51
N ARG A 13 3.01 11.29 7.39
CA ARG A 13 3.03 10.38 6.24
C ARG A 13 3.66 9.04 6.58
N ALA A 14 4.75 9.03 7.35
CA ALA A 14 5.36 7.81 7.85
C ALA A 14 4.40 7.03 8.76
N GLN A 15 3.72 7.69 9.69
CA GLN A 15 2.72 7.05 10.55
C GLN A 15 1.56 6.44 9.76
N ALA A 16 1.06 7.14 8.73
CA ALA A 16 0.05 6.60 7.84
C ALA A 16 0.54 5.29 7.20
N LEU A 17 1.76 5.25 6.69
CA LEU A 17 2.32 4.09 6.01
C LEU A 17 2.62 2.91 6.94
N LEU A 18 2.81 3.14 8.24
CA LEU A 18 3.04 2.08 9.25
C LEU A 18 1.80 1.21 9.54
N SER A 19 0.66 1.46 8.89
CA SER A 19 -0.46 0.53 8.91
C SER A 19 -0.09 -0.81 8.28
N ALA A 20 -0.33 -1.92 8.99
CA ALA A 20 -0.07 -3.27 8.47
C ALA A 20 -0.73 -3.53 7.10
N VAL A 21 -1.92 -2.97 6.86
CA VAL A 21 -2.62 -3.12 5.57
C VAL A 21 -1.93 -2.34 4.45
N ARG A 22 -1.41 -1.14 4.74
CA ARG A 22 -0.70 -0.30 3.76
C ARG A 22 0.68 -0.87 3.42
N ILE A 23 1.40 -1.41 4.41
CA ILE A 23 2.66 -2.14 4.19
C ILE A 23 2.43 -3.32 3.25
N GLU A 24 1.38 -4.13 3.50
CA GLU A 24 1.07 -5.28 2.66
C GLU A 24 0.64 -4.87 1.24
N LEU A 25 -0.09 -3.75 1.10
CA LEU A 25 -0.42 -3.16 -0.20
C LEU A 25 0.84 -2.79 -0.99
N LEU A 26 1.77 -2.04 -0.38
CA LEU A 26 3.03 -1.64 -1.00
C LEU A 26 3.86 -2.86 -1.41
N ARG A 27 3.93 -3.89 -0.56
CA ARG A 27 4.63 -5.14 -0.87
C ARG A 27 4.07 -5.82 -2.11
N ARG A 28 2.74 -5.84 -2.29
CA ARG A 28 2.09 -6.43 -3.47
C ARG A 28 2.23 -5.56 -4.72
N LEU A 29 2.25 -4.24 -4.55
CA LEU A 29 2.47 -3.26 -5.61
C LEU A 29 3.93 -3.17 -6.08
N ALA A 30 4.82 -4.04 -5.58
CA ALA A 30 6.10 -4.31 -6.21
C ALA A 30 5.95 -4.69 -7.69
N GLU A 31 4.83 -5.33 -8.04
CA GLU A 31 4.37 -5.51 -9.42
C GLU A 31 3.06 -4.74 -9.64
N PRO A 32 2.89 -4.05 -10.79
CA PRO A 32 1.65 -3.33 -11.08
C PRO A 32 0.41 -4.23 -11.01
N ALA A 33 -0.58 -3.82 -10.22
CA ALA A 33 -1.82 -4.56 -10.05
C ALA A 33 -3.03 -3.61 -9.97
N SER A 34 -4.20 -4.09 -10.41
CA SER A 34 -5.45 -3.34 -10.24
C SER A 34 -5.98 -3.44 -8.82
N ALA A 35 -6.75 -2.44 -8.39
CA ALA A 35 -7.44 -2.48 -7.09
C ALA A 35 -8.34 -3.73 -6.95
N ALA A 36 -9.02 -4.15 -8.02
CA ALA A 36 -9.83 -5.36 -7.98
C ALA A 36 -8.98 -6.64 -7.73
N ALA A 37 -7.79 -6.72 -8.32
CA ALA A 37 -6.87 -7.84 -8.09
C ALA A 37 -6.34 -7.85 -6.64
N LEU A 38 -5.93 -6.69 -6.13
CA LEU A 38 -5.46 -6.53 -4.75
C LEU A 38 -6.54 -6.88 -3.73
N GLY A 39 -7.78 -6.42 -3.95
CA GLY A 39 -8.90 -6.70 -3.05
C GLY A 39 -9.21 -8.18 -2.93
N ARG A 40 -9.15 -8.94 -4.04
CA ARG A 40 -9.29 -10.41 -4.00
C ARG A 40 -8.14 -11.05 -3.24
N ALA A 41 -6.91 -10.63 -3.51
CA ALA A 41 -5.72 -11.26 -2.97
C ALA A 41 -5.46 -10.97 -1.47
N MET A 42 -6.12 -9.93 -0.93
CA MET A 42 -6.07 -9.53 0.47
C MET A 42 -7.38 -9.81 1.22
N GLU A 43 -8.39 -10.36 0.54
CA GLU A 43 -9.74 -10.62 1.08
C GLU A 43 -10.37 -9.37 1.72
N LEU A 44 -10.12 -8.19 1.12
CA LEU A 44 -10.61 -6.91 1.61
C LEU A 44 -11.82 -6.42 0.81
N PRO A 45 -12.84 -5.86 1.49
CA PRO A 45 -13.91 -5.14 0.79
C PRO A 45 -13.35 -3.98 -0.03
N ARG A 46 -13.91 -3.79 -1.24
CA ARG A 46 -13.45 -2.76 -2.19
C ARG A 46 -13.33 -1.36 -1.58
N GLN A 47 -14.30 -0.97 -0.74
CA GLN A 47 -14.28 0.34 -0.08
C GLN A 47 -13.08 0.50 0.85
N ARG A 48 -12.79 -0.51 1.68
CA ARG A 48 -11.67 -0.49 2.62
C ARG A 48 -10.33 -0.48 1.88
N LEU A 49 -10.21 -1.29 0.82
CA LEU A 49 -9.03 -1.27 -0.04
C LEU A 49 -8.79 0.10 -0.67
N ASN A 50 -9.84 0.71 -1.25
CA ASN A 50 -9.74 2.02 -1.89
C ASN A 50 -9.39 3.13 -0.90
N TYR A 51 -9.87 3.03 0.34
CA TYR A 51 -9.45 3.95 1.40
C TYR A 51 -7.94 3.87 1.61
N HIS A 52 -7.40 2.66 1.81
CA HIS A 52 -5.96 2.50 2.03
C HIS A 52 -5.11 2.94 0.83
N LEU A 53 -5.55 2.67 -0.41
CA LEU A 53 -4.86 3.11 -1.62
C LEU A 53 -4.79 4.64 -1.76
N ARG A 54 -5.81 5.38 -1.31
CA ARG A 54 -5.81 6.85 -1.36
C ARG A 54 -4.89 7.51 -0.33
N GLU A 55 -4.52 6.74 0.69
CA GLU A 55 -3.73 7.17 1.83
C GLU A 55 -2.25 6.75 1.70
N LEU A 56 -1.89 6.07 0.60
CA LEU A 56 -0.52 5.90 0.15
C LEU A 56 -0.06 7.19 -0.56
#